data_AF-A0A353RAI4-F1
#
_entry.id   AF-A0A353RAI4-F1
#
_cell.length_a   1.000
_cell.length_b   1.000
_cell.length_c   1.000
_cell.angle_alpha   90.00
_cell.angle_beta   90.00
_cell.angle_gamma   90.00
#
_symmetry.space_group_name_H-M   'P 1'
#
loop_
_entity.id
_entity.type
_entity.pdbx_description
1 polymer ?
#
loop_
_entity_poly.entity_id
_entity_poly.type
_entity_poly.pdbx_seq_one_letter_code
_entity_poly.pdbx_strand_id
1 'polypeptide(L)'
;MKKILLVICLLALSLTAQAALNNRPVSSFAIIIDQASYNACKAEVDAYKAILDAEGLPTTILAGDWQTPDQVKARILKLYNRKPRLEGIVLVGEIPVARVLGAQHLTTAFKMNQNRFPWDECSVPSDRFYDCFDLKFNYIKQDSLQPSWHYYWLSEEGTQRLQPTIYSARMKVPNDLCGGNNARRFELLRSYLQKVVAAHKETNPFDRLIHFAGEGYNSDCLTAWRQYALVYGEYFPQAFASAGGNTFLNFRQDPLMKYLLYDQIQRPGTDLLAFYEHGAPGTQYINGDYPAHNFKDNISWLKHLLRQQYKRYKNPEDQQKFIKMNCQTYHLDPAIFHPDTLAVYAVKDSTDASNRNIVLADLNKLKPGARVVMFNACYNGSFHEEGYVAGSYLFVPGSLTVTAQGNTVNVLQDKVADQLIGYMGMGIRLGF
;
A
#
# COMPACT_ATOMS: atom_id res chain seq x y z
N MET A 1 18.46 40.00 51.83
CA MET A 1 18.92 38.88 50.97
C MET A 1 18.07 37.61 51.14
N LYS A 2 17.90 37.03 52.34
CA LYS A 2 17.09 35.80 52.55
C LYS A 2 15.63 35.87 52.06
N LYS A 3 14.96 37.03 52.21
CA LYS A 3 13.57 37.21 51.73
C LYS A 3 13.43 37.28 50.20
N ILE A 4 14.44 37.80 49.51
CA ILE A 4 14.46 37.90 48.04
C ILE A 4 14.71 36.52 47.41
N LEU A 5 15.59 35.72 48.04
CA LEU A 5 15.88 34.35 47.58
C LEU A 5 14.63 33.44 47.71
N LEU A 6 13.84 33.60 48.78
CA LEU A 6 12.61 32.83 49.00
C LEU A 6 11.54 33.15 47.94
N VAL A 7 11.40 34.42 47.55
CA VAL A 7 10.46 34.87 46.52
C VAL A 7 10.86 34.36 45.15
N ILE A 8 12.16 34.34 44.81
CA ILE A 8 12.65 33.78 43.55
C ILE A 8 12.45 32.26 43.48
N CYS A 9 12.67 31.53 44.58
CA CYS A 9 12.37 30.10 44.65
C CYS A 9 10.86 29.81 44.50
N LEU A 10 9.99 30.61 45.16
CA LEU A 10 8.53 30.46 45.03
C LEU A 10 8.02 30.79 43.63
N LEU A 11 8.58 31.80 42.95
CA LEU A 11 8.26 32.12 41.55
C LEU A 11 8.74 31.02 40.59
N ALA A 12 9.95 30.48 40.78
CA ALA A 12 10.46 29.37 39.99
C ALA A 12 9.62 28.09 40.17
N LEU A 13 9.17 27.81 41.40
CA LEU A 13 8.25 26.70 41.69
C LEU A 13 6.86 26.89 41.06
N SER A 14 6.34 28.12 41.00
CA SER A 14 5.07 28.40 40.32
C SER A 14 5.16 28.32 38.78
N LEU A 15 6.31 28.68 38.18
CA LEU A 15 6.57 28.52 36.75
C LEU A 15 6.74 27.05 36.34
N THR A 16 7.36 26.21 37.18
CA THR A 16 7.42 24.76 36.94
C THR A 16 6.08 24.06 37.17
N ALA A 17 5.25 24.56 38.08
CA ALA A 17 3.91 24.00 38.35
C ALA A 17 2.89 24.37 37.25
N GLN A 18 3.00 25.54 36.63
CA GLN A 18 2.16 25.92 35.49
C GLN A 18 2.52 25.19 34.19
N ALA A 19 3.78 24.77 34.01
CA ALA A 19 4.16 23.89 32.90
C ALA A 19 3.59 22.46 33.03
N ALA A 20 3.26 22.01 34.25
CA ALA A 20 2.72 20.68 34.52
C ALA A 20 1.19 20.58 34.45
N LEU A 21 0.45 21.70 34.37
CA LEU A 21 -1.01 21.71 34.50
C LEU A 21 -1.82 21.64 33.18
N ASN A 22 -1.18 21.59 32.01
CA ASN A 22 -1.87 21.51 30.70
C ASN A 22 -1.59 20.24 29.88
N ASN A 23 -0.90 19.23 30.43
CA ASN A 23 -0.58 17.98 29.73
C ASN A 23 -1.74 16.96 29.75
N ARG A 24 -2.99 17.41 29.60
CA ARG A 24 -4.05 16.44 29.27
C ARG A 24 -3.90 16.10 27.79
N PRO A 25 -3.72 14.82 27.45
CA PRO A 25 -3.63 14.41 26.06
C PRO A 25 -4.89 14.84 25.32
N VAL A 26 -4.71 15.52 24.19
CA VAL A 26 -5.81 16.08 23.38
C VAL A 26 -6.61 14.95 22.72
N SER A 27 -5.91 13.86 22.38
CA SER A 27 -6.43 12.69 21.67
C SER A 27 -5.88 11.38 22.26
N SER A 28 -6.37 10.25 21.77
CA SER A 28 -5.86 8.90 22.06
C SER A 28 -5.78 8.05 20.81
N PHE A 29 -5.01 6.97 20.90
CA PHE A 29 -4.85 5.98 19.85
C PHE A 29 -5.23 4.58 20.34
N ALA A 30 -5.55 3.67 19.41
CA ALA A 30 -5.82 2.28 19.78
C ALA A 30 -5.17 1.26 18.85
N ILE A 31 -4.54 0.26 19.45
CA ILE A 31 -4.02 -0.93 18.78
C ILE A 31 -5.08 -2.02 18.91
N ILE A 32 -5.74 -2.34 17.80
CA ILE A 32 -6.72 -3.42 17.73
C ILE A 32 -6.03 -4.66 17.17
N ILE A 33 -5.92 -5.70 17.96
CA ILE A 33 -5.08 -6.86 17.64
C ILE A 33 -5.81 -8.17 17.91
N ASP A 34 -5.62 -9.18 17.07
CA ASP A 34 -6.15 -10.51 17.37
C ASP A 34 -5.40 -11.16 18.54
N GLN A 35 -6.09 -12.01 19.31
CA GLN A 35 -5.55 -12.57 20.55
C GLN A 35 -4.27 -13.39 20.32
N ALA A 36 -4.18 -14.13 19.21
CA ALA A 36 -3.03 -14.97 18.91
C ALA A 36 -1.78 -14.13 18.60
N SER A 37 -1.93 -13.09 17.76
CA SER A 37 -0.86 -12.12 17.47
C SER A 37 -0.41 -11.38 18.72
N TYR A 38 -1.34 -10.97 19.59
CA TYR A 38 -0.98 -10.32 20.85
C TYR A 38 -0.18 -11.25 21.77
N ASN A 39 -0.65 -12.48 21.97
CA ASN A 39 0.05 -13.44 22.83
C ASN A 39 1.47 -13.72 22.32
N ALA A 40 1.66 -13.81 21.00
CA ALA A 40 2.94 -14.15 20.39
C ALA A 40 3.92 -12.96 20.26
N CYS A 41 3.41 -11.72 20.26
CA CYS A 41 4.19 -10.49 20.02
C CYS A 41 4.01 -9.46 21.15
N LYS A 42 3.62 -9.91 22.36
CA LYS A 42 3.22 -9.03 23.46
C LYS A 42 4.27 -7.99 23.80
N ALA A 43 5.53 -8.39 23.89
CA ALA A 43 6.62 -7.49 24.25
C ALA A 43 6.80 -6.35 23.23
N GLU A 44 6.73 -6.68 21.93
CA GLU A 44 6.87 -5.71 20.85
C GLU A 44 5.65 -4.78 20.75
N VAL A 45 4.44 -5.31 20.91
CA VAL A 45 3.21 -4.50 20.92
C VAL A 45 3.17 -3.57 22.13
N ASP A 46 3.56 -4.04 23.31
CA ASP A 46 3.64 -3.22 24.52
C ASP A 46 4.73 -2.14 24.38
N ALA A 47 5.88 -2.45 23.75
CA ALA A 47 6.93 -1.47 23.46
C ALA A 47 6.47 -0.39 22.47
N TYR A 48 5.70 -0.79 21.46
CA TYR A 48 5.09 0.12 20.50
C TYR A 48 4.05 1.04 21.15
N LYS A 49 3.18 0.50 22.01
CA LYS A 49 2.31 1.32 22.86
C LYS A 49 3.12 2.30 23.73
N ALA A 50 4.19 1.84 24.37
CA ALA A 50 4.99 2.64 25.29
C ALA A 50 5.68 3.83 24.60
N ILE A 51 6.17 3.66 23.36
CA ILE A 51 6.78 4.77 22.63
C ILE A 51 5.74 5.82 22.23
N LEU A 52 4.54 5.41 21.80
CA LEU A 52 3.44 6.33 21.51
C LEU A 52 2.98 7.11 22.76
N ASP A 53 2.88 6.42 23.90
CA ASP A 53 2.55 7.08 25.18
C ASP A 53 3.62 8.14 25.55
N ALA A 54 4.91 7.80 25.37
CA ALA A 54 6.02 8.70 25.66
C ALA A 54 6.02 9.94 24.74
N GLU A 55 5.50 9.80 23.53
CA GLU A 55 5.28 10.89 22.58
C GLU A 55 3.97 11.67 22.81
N GLY A 56 3.31 11.45 23.95
CA GLY A 56 2.10 12.18 24.34
C GLY A 56 0.82 11.71 23.64
N LEU A 57 0.82 10.50 23.06
CA LEU A 57 -0.35 9.88 22.45
C LEU A 57 -0.78 8.62 23.25
N PRO A 58 -1.65 8.78 24.28
CA PRO A 58 -2.09 7.67 25.09
C PRO A 58 -2.73 6.58 24.23
N THR A 59 -2.16 5.39 24.30
CA THR A 59 -2.52 4.28 23.44
C THR A 59 -3.17 3.16 24.25
N THR A 60 -4.30 2.64 23.76
CA THR A 60 -4.98 1.47 24.36
C THR A 60 -4.80 0.25 23.48
N ILE A 61 -4.42 -0.89 24.05
CA ILE A 61 -4.39 -2.18 23.35
C ILE A 61 -5.74 -2.88 23.57
N LEU A 62 -6.40 -3.28 22.49
CA LEU A 62 -7.59 -4.11 22.49
C LEU A 62 -7.26 -5.43 21.79
N ALA A 63 -6.88 -6.43 22.59
CA ALA A 63 -6.73 -7.82 22.13
C ALA A 63 -8.08 -8.56 22.22
N GLY A 64 -8.38 -9.40 21.23
CA GLY A 64 -9.57 -10.25 21.26
C GLY A 64 -9.67 -11.22 20.09
N ASP A 65 -10.60 -12.16 20.21
CA ASP A 65 -10.93 -13.13 19.15
C ASP A 65 -11.99 -12.54 18.22
N TRP A 66 -11.55 -11.69 17.30
CA TRP A 66 -12.44 -10.96 16.38
C TRP A 66 -13.02 -11.88 15.32
N GLN A 67 -14.32 -12.17 15.41
CA GLN A 67 -15.03 -13.04 14.46
C GLN A 67 -15.68 -12.26 13.32
N THR A 68 -16.05 -11.00 13.55
CA THR A 68 -16.71 -10.17 12.53
C THR A 68 -16.20 -8.73 12.55
N PRO A 69 -16.27 -8.00 11.42
CA PRO A 69 -16.00 -6.56 11.39
C PRO A 69 -16.85 -5.75 12.38
N ASP A 70 -18.11 -6.12 12.59
CA ASP A 70 -19.00 -5.41 13.52
C ASP A 70 -18.51 -5.46 14.98
N GLN A 71 -17.93 -6.58 15.42
CA GLN A 71 -17.35 -6.69 16.77
C GLN A 71 -16.21 -5.69 16.97
N VAL A 72 -15.33 -5.59 15.98
CA VAL A 72 -14.20 -4.66 15.95
C VAL A 72 -14.71 -3.21 15.95
N LYS A 73 -15.64 -2.89 15.03
CA LYS A 73 -16.24 -1.55 14.90
C LYS A 73 -16.95 -1.10 16.18
N ALA A 74 -17.68 -1.98 16.85
CA ALA A 74 -18.35 -1.67 18.11
C ALA A 74 -17.35 -1.26 19.21
N ARG A 75 -16.16 -1.87 19.25
CA ARG A 75 -15.11 -1.52 20.20
C ARG A 75 -14.47 -0.18 19.87
N ILE A 76 -14.20 0.09 18.59
CA ILE A 76 -13.70 1.37 18.11
C ILE A 76 -14.67 2.50 18.50
N LEU A 77 -15.97 2.33 18.22
CA LEU A 77 -17.00 3.33 18.58
C LEU A 77 -17.07 3.57 20.08
N LYS A 78 -16.91 2.52 20.91
CA LYS A 78 -16.87 2.64 22.37
C LYS A 78 -15.68 3.49 22.85
N LEU A 79 -14.52 3.36 22.22
CA LEU A 79 -13.35 4.20 22.52
C LEU A 79 -13.54 5.63 22.04
N TYR A 80 -14.05 5.81 20.82
CA TYR A 80 -14.30 7.13 20.23
C TYR A 80 -15.25 8.00 21.05
N ASN A 81 -16.26 7.39 21.69
CA ASN A 81 -17.22 8.07 22.55
C ASN A 81 -16.70 8.39 23.97
N ARG A 82 -15.41 8.18 24.24
CA ARG A 82 -14.76 8.51 25.51
C ARG A 82 -13.81 9.70 25.36
N LYS A 83 -13.34 10.24 26.48
CA LYS A 83 -12.27 11.24 26.55
C LYS A 83 -10.97 10.60 27.05
N PRO A 84 -9.79 10.99 26.53
CA PRO A 84 -9.60 11.86 25.36
C PRO A 84 -10.14 11.21 24.06
N ARG A 85 -10.50 12.02 23.06
CA ARG A 85 -11.16 11.52 21.84
C ARG A 85 -10.19 10.63 21.07
N LEU A 86 -10.66 9.51 20.55
CA LEU A 86 -9.87 8.64 19.68
C LEU A 86 -9.57 9.40 18.37
N GLU A 87 -8.29 9.59 18.04
CA GLU A 87 -7.87 10.19 16.76
C GLU A 87 -7.60 9.15 15.68
N GLY A 88 -7.21 7.94 16.06
CA GLY A 88 -6.87 6.89 15.11
C GLY A 88 -6.72 5.50 15.71
N ILE A 89 -6.59 4.52 14.83
CA ILE A 89 -6.38 3.11 15.17
C ILE A 89 -5.35 2.46 14.26
N VAL A 90 -4.77 1.35 14.73
CA VAL A 90 -4.11 0.36 13.88
C VAL A 90 -4.71 -1.02 14.09
N LEU A 91 -4.98 -1.72 12.99
CA LEU A 91 -5.48 -3.09 12.95
C LEU A 91 -4.29 -4.04 12.77
N VAL A 92 -4.01 -4.89 13.75
CA VAL A 92 -2.82 -5.74 13.79
C VAL A 92 -3.20 -7.22 13.72
N GLY A 93 -2.56 -7.95 12.80
CA GLY A 93 -2.78 -9.37 12.60
C GLY A 93 -4.05 -9.68 11.81
N GLU A 94 -4.73 -10.76 12.17
CA GLU A 94 -5.87 -11.32 11.44
C GLU A 94 -7.19 -10.65 11.85
N ILE A 95 -7.29 -9.35 11.61
CA ILE A 95 -8.54 -8.60 11.79
C ILE A 95 -9.46 -8.82 10.57
N PRO A 96 -10.75 -9.20 10.75
CA PRO A 96 -11.70 -9.41 9.66
C PRO A 96 -11.77 -8.27 8.65
N VAL A 97 -12.13 -8.59 7.41
CA VAL A 97 -12.19 -7.66 6.29
C VAL A 97 -13.63 -7.46 5.84
N ALA A 98 -14.08 -6.21 5.86
CA ALA A 98 -15.35 -5.82 5.27
C ALA A 98 -15.21 -5.67 3.75
N ARG A 99 -15.99 -6.45 3.00
CA ARG A 99 -16.10 -6.41 1.54
C ARG A 99 -17.44 -5.81 1.15
N VAL A 100 -17.41 -4.61 0.57
CA VAL A 100 -18.61 -3.76 0.45
C VAL A 100 -19.14 -3.72 -0.98
N LEU A 101 -20.38 -4.19 -1.16
CA LEU A 101 -21.19 -4.02 -2.38
C LEU A 101 -21.88 -2.64 -2.37
N GLY A 102 -22.29 -2.13 -3.55
CA GLY A 102 -22.84 -0.77 -3.69
C GLY A 102 -21.82 0.37 -3.55
N ALA A 103 -20.67 0.14 -2.91
CA ALA A 103 -19.65 1.16 -2.63
C ALA A 103 -18.72 1.52 -3.80
N GLN A 104 -18.87 0.90 -4.98
CA GLN A 104 -17.97 1.15 -6.10
C GLN A 104 -17.98 2.61 -6.56
N HIS A 105 -19.06 3.36 -6.36
CA HIS A 105 -19.13 4.79 -6.68
C HIS A 105 -18.21 5.66 -5.80
N LEU A 106 -17.76 5.15 -4.64
CA LEU A 106 -16.77 5.79 -3.77
C LEU A 106 -15.32 5.53 -4.21
N THR A 107 -15.12 4.72 -5.26
CA THR A 107 -13.82 4.44 -5.85
C THR A 107 -13.64 5.21 -7.14
N THR A 108 -12.40 5.44 -7.56
CA THR A 108 -12.12 6.28 -8.74
C THR A 108 -12.23 5.52 -10.06
N ALA A 109 -11.73 4.28 -10.16
CA ALA A 109 -11.74 3.50 -11.42
C ALA A 109 -12.49 2.15 -11.33
N PHE A 110 -12.69 1.61 -10.13
CA PHE A 110 -13.29 0.28 -9.96
C PHE A 110 -14.81 0.31 -10.20
N LYS A 111 -15.26 -0.25 -11.34
CA LYS A 111 -16.65 -0.21 -11.83
C LYS A 111 -17.05 -1.55 -12.49
N MET A 112 -17.31 -2.57 -11.68
CA MET A 112 -17.71 -3.92 -12.13
C MET A 112 -19.20 -4.18 -11.91
N ASN A 113 -19.85 -4.91 -12.82
CA ASN A 113 -21.26 -5.25 -12.70
C ASN A 113 -21.50 -6.29 -11.58
N GLN A 114 -22.05 -5.83 -10.45
CA GLN A 114 -22.24 -6.65 -9.25
C GLN A 114 -23.35 -7.72 -9.36
N ASN A 115 -24.12 -7.72 -10.46
CA ASN A 115 -25.11 -8.76 -10.76
C ASN A 115 -24.57 -9.84 -11.70
N ARG A 116 -23.42 -9.60 -12.36
CA ARG A 116 -22.84 -10.52 -13.33
C ARG A 116 -21.55 -11.18 -12.84
N PHE A 117 -20.79 -10.50 -12.00
CA PHE A 117 -19.51 -10.98 -11.50
C PHE A 117 -19.62 -11.48 -10.06
N PRO A 118 -18.81 -12.49 -9.68
CA PRO A 118 -18.70 -12.96 -8.30
C PRO A 118 -18.39 -11.82 -7.31
N TRP A 119 -18.86 -11.95 -6.07
CA TRP A 119 -18.70 -10.89 -5.05
C TRP A 119 -17.27 -10.69 -4.58
N ASP A 120 -16.46 -11.74 -4.57
CA ASP A 120 -15.01 -11.70 -4.35
C ASP A 120 -14.26 -10.91 -5.43
N GLU A 121 -14.83 -10.76 -6.63
CA GLU A 121 -14.25 -9.91 -7.67
C GLU A 121 -14.81 -8.48 -7.66
N CYS A 122 -16.10 -8.30 -7.36
CA CYS A 122 -16.79 -7.02 -7.60
C CYS A 122 -17.10 -6.19 -6.32
N SER A 123 -16.80 -6.69 -5.13
CA SER A 123 -16.93 -5.94 -3.88
C SER A 123 -15.68 -5.11 -3.57
N VAL A 124 -15.84 -4.04 -2.77
CA VAL A 124 -14.74 -3.16 -2.33
C VAL A 124 -14.26 -3.58 -0.94
N PRO A 125 -13.10 -4.24 -0.79
CA PRO A 125 -12.48 -4.49 0.52
C PRO A 125 -11.95 -3.18 1.10
N SER A 126 -12.40 -2.83 2.31
CA SER A 126 -12.16 -1.49 2.83
C SER A 126 -12.17 -1.37 4.36
N ASP A 127 -11.11 -0.77 4.90
CA ASP A 127 -11.06 -0.34 6.30
C ASP A 127 -11.86 0.97 6.54
N ARG A 128 -12.45 1.58 5.48
CA ARG A 128 -13.45 2.66 5.65
C ARG A 128 -14.67 2.20 6.43
N PHE A 129 -14.91 0.90 6.49
CA PHE A 129 -15.90 0.31 7.40
C PHE A 129 -15.61 0.67 8.87
N TYR A 130 -14.33 0.70 9.26
CA TYR A 130 -13.87 0.92 10.63
C TYR A 130 -13.62 2.38 10.98
N ASP A 131 -13.35 3.26 10.01
CA ASP A 131 -12.91 4.64 10.28
C ASP A 131 -13.88 5.74 9.84
N CYS A 132 -14.88 5.42 9.00
CA CYS A 132 -15.84 6.37 8.47
C CYS A 132 -17.24 6.08 9.06
N PHE A 133 -17.51 6.62 10.26
CA PHE A 133 -18.68 6.24 11.06
C PHE A 133 -20.03 6.67 10.48
N ASP A 134 -20.01 7.66 9.60
CA ASP A 134 -21.18 8.18 8.90
C ASP A 134 -21.65 7.25 7.77
N LEU A 135 -20.79 6.32 7.31
CA LEU A 135 -21.21 5.25 6.41
C LEU A 135 -22.01 4.20 7.20
N LYS A 136 -23.12 3.73 6.62
CA LYS A 136 -23.96 2.67 7.16
C LYS A 136 -23.90 1.44 6.26
N PHE A 137 -23.96 0.26 6.86
CA PHE A 137 -23.74 -1.00 6.17
C PHE A 137 -24.75 -2.03 6.64
N ASN A 138 -25.32 -2.78 5.69
CA ASN A 138 -26.20 -3.90 5.98
C ASN A 138 -25.39 -5.19 5.80
N TYR A 139 -25.28 -6.00 6.85
CA TYR A 139 -24.59 -7.28 6.76
C TYR A 139 -25.33 -8.23 5.83
N ILE A 140 -24.58 -8.96 5.00
CA ILE A 140 -25.14 -9.96 4.08
C ILE A 140 -24.76 -11.36 4.54
N LYS A 141 -23.48 -11.71 4.46
CA LYS A 141 -22.95 -13.03 4.83
C LYS A 141 -21.43 -13.02 4.98
N GLN A 142 -20.90 -14.03 5.64
CA GLN A 142 -19.49 -14.38 5.60
C GLN A 142 -19.18 -15.13 4.30
N ASP A 143 -17.98 -14.95 3.76
CA ASP A 143 -17.52 -15.73 2.62
C ASP A 143 -17.30 -17.21 3.03
N SER A 144 -17.68 -18.13 2.14
CA SER A 144 -17.59 -19.57 2.42
C SER A 144 -16.20 -20.16 2.23
N LEU A 145 -15.34 -19.51 1.44
CA LEU A 145 -13.99 -19.97 1.12
C LEU A 145 -12.93 -19.18 1.91
N GLN A 146 -13.21 -17.89 2.18
CA GLN A 146 -12.33 -17.00 2.91
C GLN A 146 -12.99 -16.51 4.20
N PRO A 147 -12.84 -17.23 5.34
CA PRO A 147 -13.55 -16.90 6.58
C PRO A 147 -13.29 -15.48 7.11
N SER A 148 -12.16 -14.87 6.76
CA SER A 148 -11.86 -13.49 7.14
C SER A 148 -12.68 -12.44 6.39
N TRP A 149 -13.36 -12.81 5.30
CA TRP A 149 -14.11 -11.90 4.44
C TRP A 149 -15.59 -11.91 4.82
N HIS A 150 -16.12 -10.70 5.00
CA HIS A 150 -17.53 -10.49 5.33
C HIS A 150 -18.14 -9.50 4.34
N TYR A 151 -19.23 -9.90 3.70
CA TYR A 151 -19.93 -9.09 2.71
C TYR A 151 -20.97 -8.18 3.36
N TYR A 152 -20.95 -6.93 2.94
CA TYR A 152 -21.89 -5.90 3.35
C TYR A 152 -22.44 -5.18 2.13
N TRP A 153 -23.66 -4.68 2.23
CA TRP A 153 -24.21 -3.68 1.32
C TRP A 153 -24.01 -2.28 1.92
N LEU A 154 -23.50 -1.32 1.15
CA LEU A 154 -23.47 0.08 1.55
C LEU A 154 -24.91 0.62 1.57
N SER A 155 -25.42 0.91 2.76
CA SER A 155 -26.80 1.39 2.96
C SER A 155 -26.95 2.84 2.51
N GLU A 156 -28.08 3.15 1.89
CA GLU A 156 -28.51 4.50 1.53
C GLU A 156 -28.85 5.39 2.73
N GLU A 157 -29.06 4.80 3.93
CA GLU A 157 -29.34 5.55 5.16
C GLU A 157 -28.11 6.33 5.68
N GLY A 158 -26.92 5.92 5.28
CA GLY A 158 -25.65 6.59 5.61
C GLY A 158 -25.23 7.62 4.57
N THR A 159 -24.14 8.33 4.85
CA THR A 159 -23.53 9.21 3.84
C THR A 159 -23.06 8.41 2.63
N GLN A 160 -23.06 9.03 1.45
CA GLN A 160 -22.54 8.47 0.20
C GLN A 160 -21.23 9.19 -0.21
N ARG A 161 -20.44 9.62 0.78
CA ARG A 161 -19.15 10.29 0.59
C ARG A 161 -18.16 9.81 1.64
N LEU A 162 -16.89 9.70 1.27
CA LEU A 162 -15.83 9.35 2.21
C LEU A 162 -15.44 10.58 3.04
N GLN A 163 -15.62 10.46 4.36
CA GLN A 163 -15.17 11.44 5.35
C GLN A 163 -14.65 10.68 6.58
N PRO A 164 -13.42 10.13 6.52
CA PRO A 164 -12.86 9.38 7.63
C PRO A 164 -12.89 10.20 8.92
N THR A 165 -13.50 9.65 9.95
CA THR A 165 -13.69 10.32 11.25
C THR A 165 -12.44 10.24 12.12
N ILE A 166 -11.68 9.16 11.93
CA ILE A 166 -10.38 8.88 12.54
C ILE A 166 -9.46 8.34 11.45
N TYR A 167 -8.14 8.38 11.65
CA TYR A 167 -7.22 7.68 10.75
C TYR A 167 -7.15 6.19 11.11
N SER A 168 -6.92 5.34 10.10
CA SER A 168 -6.74 3.91 10.29
C SER A 168 -5.55 3.38 9.49
N ALA A 169 -4.84 2.41 10.05
CA ALA A 169 -3.77 1.68 9.40
C ALA A 169 -3.91 0.17 9.68
N ARG A 170 -3.19 -0.66 8.93
CA ARG A 170 -3.21 -2.11 9.08
C ARG A 170 -1.82 -2.72 9.02
N MET A 171 -1.49 -3.52 10.02
CA MET A 171 -0.28 -4.33 10.13
C MET A 171 -0.66 -5.80 9.97
N LYS A 172 -0.82 -6.26 8.72
CA LYS A 172 -1.11 -7.65 8.39
C LYS A 172 0.08 -8.24 7.65
N VAL A 173 0.64 -9.33 8.15
CA VAL A 173 1.74 -10.01 7.46
C VAL A 173 1.16 -10.80 6.27
N PRO A 174 1.68 -10.61 5.04
CA PRO A 174 1.27 -11.40 3.88
C PRO A 174 1.41 -12.91 4.11
N ASN A 175 0.45 -13.69 3.64
CA ASN A 175 0.45 -15.15 3.81
C ASN A 175 1.52 -15.82 2.95
N ASP A 176 1.83 -15.26 1.77
CA ASP A 176 2.90 -15.78 0.90
C ASP A 176 4.29 -15.71 1.56
N LEU A 177 4.53 -14.72 2.43
CA LEU A 177 5.79 -14.60 3.20
C LEU A 177 5.93 -15.64 4.33
N CYS A 178 4.83 -16.22 4.78
CA CYS A 178 4.84 -17.21 5.86
C CYS A 178 4.41 -18.61 5.42
N GLY A 179 3.93 -18.80 4.18
CA GLY A 179 3.38 -20.07 3.71
C GLY A 179 2.24 -20.58 4.60
N GLY A 180 1.46 -19.67 5.19
CA GLY A 180 0.42 -19.99 6.17
C GLY A 180 0.92 -20.38 7.57
N ASN A 181 2.23 -20.35 7.84
CA ASN A 181 2.81 -20.72 9.13
C ASN A 181 2.72 -19.57 10.16
N ASN A 182 1.94 -19.80 11.23
CA ASN A 182 1.77 -18.82 12.32
C ASN A 182 3.08 -18.44 13.02
N ALA A 183 3.99 -19.41 13.27
CA ALA A 183 5.26 -19.11 13.95
C ALA A 183 6.10 -18.13 13.13
N ARG A 184 6.18 -18.35 11.80
CA ARG A 184 6.86 -17.43 10.88
C ARG A 184 6.13 -16.10 10.78
N ARG A 185 4.78 -16.10 10.74
CA ARG A 185 3.98 -14.87 10.75
C ARG A 185 4.29 -14.00 11.96
N PHE A 186 4.30 -14.60 13.15
CA PHE A 186 4.61 -13.88 14.40
C PHE A 186 6.05 -13.40 14.45
N GLU A 187 7.01 -14.17 13.92
CA GLU A 187 8.41 -13.72 13.81
C GLU A 187 8.55 -12.46 12.93
N LEU A 188 7.89 -12.44 11.77
CA LEU A 188 7.88 -11.28 10.87
C LEU A 188 7.18 -10.07 11.51
N LEU A 189 6.06 -10.29 12.21
CA LEU A 189 5.36 -9.23 12.92
C LEU A 189 6.21 -8.64 14.06
N ARG A 190 6.89 -9.48 14.86
CA ARG A 190 7.83 -9.02 15.90
C ARG A 190 8.96 -8.18 15.30
N SER A 191 9.58 -8.68 14.24
CA SER A 191 10.67 -7.97 13.55
C SER A 191 10.22 -6.62 13.01
N TYR A 192 9.01 -6.56 12.44
CA TYR A 192 8.40 -5.32 11.98
C TYR A 192 8.12 -4.33 13.12
N LEU A 193 7.49 -4.77 14.21
CA LEU A 193 7.18 -3.90 15.35
C LEU A 193 8.46 -3.37 16.03
N GLN A 194 9.49 -4.19 16.16
CA GLN A 194 10.81 -3.74 16.66
C GLN A 194 11.40 -2.64 15.78
N LYS A 195 11.29 -2.78 14.45
CA LYS A 195 11.68 -1.75 13.48
C LYS A 195 10.86 -0.47 13.64
N VAL A 196 9.53 -0.57 13.80
CA VAL A 196 8.66 0.60 14.02
C VAL A 196 9.10 1.34 15.30
N VAL A 197 9.30 0.61 16.41
CA VAL A 197 9.76 1.21 17.67
C VAL A 197 11.13 1.85 17.55
N ALA A 198 12.05 1.27 16.76
CA ALA A 198 13.34 1.86 16.49
C ALA A 198 13.20 3.18 15.71
N ALA A 199 12.34 3.20 14.68
CA ALA A 199 12.08 4.38 13.86
C ALA A 199 11.61 5.59 14.67
N HIS A 200 10.75 5.40 15.66
CA HIS A 200 10.27 6.47 16.55
C HIS A 200 11.39 7.12 17.38
N LYS A 201 12.51 6.41 17.60
CA LYS A 201 13.66 6.93 18.37
C LYS A 201 14.67 7.66 17.50
N GLU A 202 14.51 7.60 16.19
CA GLU A 202 15.43 8.21 15.23
C GLU A 202 15.04 9.66 14.95
N THR A 203 16.05 10.52 14.83
CA THR A 203 15.86 11.86 14.25
C THR A 203 16.12 11.74 12.75
N ASN A 204 15.06 11.80 11.96
CA ASN A 204 15.12 11.60 10.51
C ASN A 204 14.54 12.83 9.79
N PRO A 205 15.36 13.80 9.36
CA PRO A 205 14.88 14.91 8.55
C PRO A 205 14.38 14.37 7.20
N PHE A 206 13.31 14.96 6.66
CA PHE A 206 12.85 14.63 5.33
C PHE A 206 13.76 15.35 4.31
N ASP A 207 14.78 14.66 3.82
CA ASP A 207 15.82 15.21 2.94
C ASP A 207 16.08 14.42 1.66
N ARG A 208 15.49 13.22 1.51
CA ARG A 208 15.69 12.38 0.34
C ARG A 208 14.42 11.71 -0.14
N LEU A 209 14.12 11.90 -1.43
CA LEU A 209 13.00 11.24 -2.08
C LEU A 209 13.35 10.66 -3.44
N ILE A 210 12.65 9.59 -3.79
CA ILE A 210 12.73 8.94 -5.09
C ILE A 210 11.32 8.90 -5.65
N HIS A 211 11.17 9.37 -6.88
CA HIS A 211 9.94 9.31 -7.64
C HIS A 211 10.15 8.45 -8.88
N PHE A 212 9.30 7.46 -9.09
CA PHE A 212 9.29 6.64 -10.30
C PHE A 212 7.96 6.77 -11.04
N ALA A 213 8.03 7.06 -12.34
CA ALA A 213 6.91 6.99 -13.26
C ALA A 213 7.01 5.72 -14.13
N GLY A 214 6.16 4.74 -13.82
CA GLY A 214 5.98 3.52 -14.58
C GLY A 214 5.18 3.73 -15.87
N GLU A 215 5.05 2.67 -16.66
CA GLU A 215 4.21 2.71 -17.85
C GLU A 215 2.71 2.70 -17.51
N GLY A 216 1.93 3.32 -18.38
CA GLY A 216 0.48 3.23 -18.37
C GLY A 216 -0.16 4.37 -17.59
N TYR A 217 -0.70 5.33 -18.36
CA TYR A 217 -1.51 6.47 -17.94
C TYR A 217 -0.73 7.79 -17.78
N ASN A 218 -1.03 8.64 -16.79
CA ASN A 218 -0.40 9.97 -16.66
C ASN A 218 1.11 9.91 -16.40
N SER A 219 1.62 8.79 -15.88
CA SER A 219 3.05 8.52 -15.78
C SER A 219 3.74 8.46 -17.16
N ASP A 220 2.98 8.27 -18.25
CA ASP A 220 3.47 8.40 -19.63
C ASP A 220 3.70 9.85 -20.05
N CYS A 221 3.01 10.81 -19.44
CA CYS A 221 3.08 12.20 -19.82
C CYS A 221 4.40 12.82 -19.33
N LEU A 222 5.37 12.98 -20.23
CA LEU A 222 6.65 13.61 -19.90
C LEU A 222 6.49 15.06 -19.38
N THR A 223 5.42 15.76 -19.78
CA THR A 223 5.08 17.08 -19.25
C THR A 223 4.66 17.01 -17.78
N ALA A 224 3.90 16.00 -17.38
CA ALA A 224 3.57 15.77 -15.97
C ALA A 224 4.82 15.29 -15.20
N TRP A 225 5.55 14.32 -15.75
CA TRP A 225 6.75 13.76 -15.12
C TRP A 225 7.79 14.83 -14.78
N ARG A 226 8.11 15.74 -15.73
CA ARG A 226 9.09 16.82 -15.48
C ARG A 226 8.64 17.82 -14.41
N GLN A 227 7.35 17.91 -14.12
CA GLN A 227 6.83 18.82 -13.11
C GLN A 227 6.97 18.26 -11.69
N TYR A 228 7.05 16.93 -11.51
CA TYR A 228 7.18 16.35 -10.16
C TYR A 228 8.42 16.85 -9.42
N ALA A 229 9.54 17.08 -10.12
CA ALA A 229 10.72 17.68 -9.49
C ALA A 229 10.45 19.09 -8.94
N LEU A 230 9.64 19.90 -9.63
CA LEU A 230 9.25 21.23 -9.18
C LEU A 230 8.24 21.14 -8.02
N VAL A 231 7.18 20.34 -8.20
CA VAL A 231 6.10 20.18 -7.22
C VAL A 231 6.62 19.59 -5.90
N TYR A 232 7.46 18.56 -5.96
CA TYR A 232 8.07 17.99 -4.77
C TYR A 232 9.07 18.95 -4.13
N GLY A 233 9.69 19.84 -4.91
CA GLY A 233 10.49 20.95 -4.40
C GLY A 233 9.68 21.95 -3.57
N GLU A 234 8.43 22.20 -3.95
CA GLU A 234 7.50 23.01 -3.17
C GLU A 234 7.00 22.28 -1.92
N TYR A 235 6.71 20.98 -2.03
CA TYR A 235 6.24 20.16 -0.90
C TYR A 235 7.32 19.93 0.15
N PHE A 236 8.57 19.73 -0.28
CA PHE A 236 9.68 19.31 0.56
C PHE A 236 10.93 20.17 0.31
N PRO A 237 10.91 21.48 0.59
CA PRO A 237 12.01 22.38 0.25
C PRO A 237 13.37 21.96 0.86
N GLN A 238 13.36 21.33 2.04
CA GLN A 238 14.58 20.82 2.68
C GLN A 238 15.23 19.67 1.91
N ALA A 239 14.45 18.78 1.30
CA ALA A 239 14.97 17.73 0.44
C ALA A 239 15.66 18.28 -0.82
N PHE A 240 15.39 19.52 -1.21
CA PHE A 240 16.01 20.19 -2.35
C PHE A 240 17.02 21.26 -1.94
N ALA A 241 17.30 21.41 -0.63
CA ALA A 241 18.27 22.37 -0.13
C ALA A 241 19.71 22.01 -0.58
N SER A 242 19.97 20.74 -0.89
CA SER A 242 21.20 20.30 -1.52
C SER A 242 20.92 19.62 -2.86
N ALA A 243 21.89 19.62 -3.77
CA ALA A 243 21.76 18.99 -5.08
C ALA A 243 21.89 17.45 -5.03
N GLY A 244 22.03 16.83 -3.85
CA GLY A 244 22.34 15.40 -3.71
C GLY A 244 21.27 14.63 -2.96
N GLY A 245 20.78 13.54 -3.56
CA GLY A 245 19.92 12.56 -2.86
C GLY A 245 18.65 12.21 -3.63
N ASN A 246 17.97 13.21 -4.18
CA ASN A 246 16.69 13.00 -4.87
C ASN A 246 16.88 12.35 -6.23
N THR A 247 15.90 11.54 -6.65
CA THR A 247 15.98 10.80 -7.90
C THR A 247 14.62 10.72 -8.57
N PHE A 248 14.55 11.12 -9.84
CA PHE A 248 13.33 11.11 -10.64
C PHE A 248 13.53 10.19 -11.83
N LEU A 249 12.83 9.07 -11.81
CA LEU A 249 12.97 8.01 -12.81
C LEU A 249 11.71 7.90 -13.66
N ASN A 250 11.90 7.42 -14.87
CA ASN A 250 10.84 7.14 -15.83
C ASN A 250 11.12 5.78 -16.48
N PHE A 251 10.08 4.99 -16.71
CA PHE A 251 10.21 3.67 -17.32
C PHE A 251 10.91 3.67 -18.68
N ARG A 252 10.93 4.81 -19.41
CA ARG A 252 11.58 4.93 -20.71
C ARG A 252 13.12 5.00 -20.65
N GLN A 253 13.69 5.19 -19.46
CA GLN A 253 15.14 5.35 -19.31
C GLN A 253 15.92 4.05 -19.55
N ASP A 254 15.29 2.89 -19.29
CA ASP A 254 15.88 1.58 -19.53
C ASP A 254 14.78 0.57 -19.91
N PRO A 255 14.99 -0.32 -20.89
CA PRO A 255 14.02 -1.36 -21.23
C PRO A 255 13.68 -2.31 -20.06
N LEU A 256 14.57 -2.43 -19.07
CA LEU A 256 14.46 -3.27 -17.88
C LEU A 256 14.72 -2.46 -16.60
N MET A 257 13.94 -1.40 -16.40
CA MET A 257 14.04 -0.50 -15.23
C MET A 257 13.94 -1.22 -13.89
N LYS A 258 13.36 -2.42 -13.82
CA LYS A 258 13.24 -3.17 -12.55
C LYS A 258 14.59 -3.31 -11.83
N TYR A 259 15.68 -3.54 -12.57
CA TYR A 259 16.99 -3.74 -11.96
C TYR A 259 17.57 -2.44 -11.39
N LEU A 260 17.39 -1.32 -12.08
CA LEU A 260 17.72 0.01 -11.55
C LEU A 260 16.86 0.37 -10.34
N LEU A 261 15.59 -0.04 -10.34
CA LEU A 261 14.70 0.14 -9.21
C LEU A 261 15.08 -0.72 -8.01
N TYR A 262 15.68 -1.90 -8.19
CA TYR A 262 16.18 -2.68 -7.04
C TYR A 262 17.22 -1.91 -6.24
N ASP A 263 18.10 -1.16 -6.92
CA ASP A 263 19.08 -0.31 -6.25
C ASP A 263 18.40 0.84 -5.51
N GLN A 264 17.39 1.48 -6.13
CA GLN A 264 16.64 2.57 -5.50
C GLN A 264 15.79 2.09 -4.31
N ILE A 265 15.09 0.96 -4.46
CA ILE A 265 14.28 0.33 -3.42
C ILE A 265 15.13 0.04 -2.20
N GLN A 266 16.34 -0.47 -2.40
CA GLN A 266 17.24 -0.86 -1.30
C GLN A 266 18.10 0.28 -0.77
N ARG A 267 17.97 1.50 -1.32
CA ARG A 267 18.80 2.63 -0.93
C ARG A 267 18.44 3.11 0.49
N PRO A 268 19.36 2.97 1.46
CA PRO A 268 19.09 3.40 2.84
C PRO A 268 19.04 4.92 2.96
N GLY A 269 18.29 5.41 3.95
CA GLY A 269 18.09 6.84 4.18
C GLY A 269 17.29 7.52 3.07
N THR A 270 16.45 6.77 2.35
CA THR A 270 15.41 7.35 1.49
C THR A 270 14.18 7.59 2.37
N ASP A 271 13.64 8.79 2.41
CA ASP A 271 12.47 9.09 3.24
C ASP A 271 11.18 8.66 2.54
N LEU A 272 11.08 8.99 1.25
CA LEU A 272 9.93 8.69 0.42
C LEU A 272 10.37 8.02 -0.89
N LEU A 273 9.81 6.85 -1.17
CA LEU A 273 9.84 6.23 -2.49
C LEU A 273 8.42 6.20 -3.04
N ALA A 274 8.17 6.99 -4.09
CA ALA A 274 6.85 7.14 -4.70
C ALA A 274 6.80 6.45 -6.06
N PHE A 275 5.92 5.47 -6.19
CA PHE A 275 5.63 4.74 -7.43
C PHE A 275 4.34 5.26 -8.05
N TYR A 276 4.42 5.73 -9.30
CA TYR A 276 3.30 6.15 -10.13
C TYR A 276 3.23 5.19 -11.32
N GLU A 277 2.45 4.13 -11.18
CA GLU A 277 2.49 2.97 -12.08
C GLU A 277 1.24 2.11 -11.95
N HIS A 278 1.00 1.20 -12.89
CA HIS A 278 -0.05 0.20 -12.71
C HIS A 278 0.35 -0.86 -11.68
N GLY A 279 -0.65 -1.50 -11.09
CA GLY A 279 -0.42 -2.56 -10.12
C GLY A 279 -1.47 -3.66 -10.15
N ALA A 280 -1.06 -4.82 -9.66
CA ALA A 280 -1.90 -5.93 -9.24
C ALA A 280 -1.53 -6.29 -7.78
N PRO A 281 -2.28 -7.14 -7.07
CA PRO A 281 -1.93 -7.51 -5.70
C PRO A 281 -0.46 -7.91 -5.54
N GLY A 282 0.02 -8.81 -6.41
CA GLY A 282 1.39 -9.34 -6.37
C GLY A 282 2.41 -8.72 -7.34
N THR A 283 2.05 -7.65 -8.05
CA THR A 283 2.89 -7.12 -9.14
C THR A 283 2.86 -5.61 -9.20
N GLN A 284 4.03 -5.01 -9.34
CA GLN A 284 4.24 -3.63 -9.78
C GLN A 284 4.56 -3.65 -11.28
N TYR A 285 3.74 -2.99 -12.09
CA TYR A 285 3.94 -2.94 -13.54
C TYR A 285 4.86 -1.78 -13.89
N ILE A 286 6.14 -2.09 -14.14
CA ILE A 286 7.21 -1.08 -14.23
C ILE A 286 7.38 -0.60 -15.67
N ASN A 287 7.77 -1.51 -16.56
CA ASN A 287 8.01 -1.23 -17.97
C ASN A 287 6.86 -1.75 -18.82
N GLY A 288 6.36 -0.90 -19.72
CA GLY A 288 5.55 -1.35 -20.84
C GLY A 288 6.40 -1.77 -22.03
N ASP A 289 5.85 -1.58 -23.21
CA ASP A 289 6.53 -1.93 -24.44
C ASP A 289 7.64 -0.94 -24.77
N TYR A 290 8.85 -1.47 -24.96
CA TYR A 290 9.98 -0.67 -25.37
C TYR A 290 9.94 -0.45 -26.89
N PRO A 291 10.21 0.78 -27.39
CA PRO A 291 10.18 1.05 -28.82
C PRO A 291 11.12 0.12 -29.59
N ALA A 292 10.61 -0.52 -30.65
CA ALA A 292 11.43 -1.33 -31.54
C ALA A 292 12.47 -0.45 -32.25
N HIS A 293 13.75 -0.83 -32.20
CA HIS A 293 14.83 -0.03 -32.78
C HIS A 293 15.04 -0.27 -34.28
N ASN A 294 14.58 -1.42 -34.76
CA ASN A 294 14.78 -1.84 -36.13
C ASN A 294 13.57 -2.65 -36.63
N PHE A 295 13.58 -2.95 -37.93
CA PHE A 295 12.49 -3.70 -38.55
C PHE A 295 12.33 -5.11 -37.97
N LYS A 296 13.42 -5.78 -37.61
CA LYS A 296 13.38 -7.13 -37.02
C LYS A 296 12.68 -7.13 -35.65
N ASP A 297 12.93 -6.13 -34.84
CA ASP A 297 12.27 -5.96 -33.54
C ASP A 297 10.76 -5.74 -33.72
N ASN A 298 10.38 -4.91 -34.69
CA ASN A 298 8.97 -4.68 -35.04
C ASN A 298 8.26 -5.98 -35.47
N ILE A 299 8.89 -6.80 -36.31
CA ILE A 299 8.34 -8.10 -36.73
C ILE A 299 8.24 -9.07 -35.55
N SER A 300 9.25 -9.10 -34.67
CA SER A 300 9.20 -9.92 -33.45
C SER A 300 8.05 -9.51 -32.54
N TRP A 301 7.83 -8.20 -32.40
CA TRP A 301 6.76 -7.63 -31.61
C TRP A 301 5.36 -7.95 -32.16
N LEU A 302 5.17 -7.77 -33.48
CA LEU A 302 3.93 -8.18 -34.17
C LEU A 302 3.61 -9.65 -33.89
N LYS A 303 4.61 -10.54 -34.05
CA LYS A 303 4.43 -11.97 -33.79
C LYS A 303 4.06 -12.23 -32.32
N HIS A 304 4.65 -11.52 -31.36
CA HIS A 304 4.29 -11.61 -29.95
C HIS A 304 2.83 -11.21 -29.71
N LEU A 305 2.40 -10.04 -30.19
CA LEU A 305 1.03 -9.56 -30.04
C LEU A 305 0.01 -10.55 -30.62
N LEU A 306 0.29 -11.10 -31.81
CA LEU A 306 -0.58 -12.08 -32.45
C LEU A 306 -0.70 -13.37 -31.63
N ARG A 307 0.40 -13.87 -31.05
CA ARG A 307 0.37 -15.04 -30.15
C ARG A 307 -0.42 -14.76 -28.87
N GLN A 308 -0.30 -13.56 -28.30
CA GLN A 308 -1.06 -13.17 -27.11
C GLN A 308 -2.56 -13.06 -27.39
N GLN A 309 -2.94 -12.49 -28.53
CA GLN A 309 -4.34 -12.44 -28.97
C GLN A 309 -4.90 -13.84 -29.27
N TYR A 310 -4.10 -14.70 -29.92
CA TYR A 310 -4.48 -16.09 -30.20
C TYR A 310 -4.93 -16.85 -28.95
N LYS A 311 -4.26 -16.65 -27.79
CA LYS A 311 -4.60 -17.30 -26.51
C LYS A 311 -6.01 -16.94 -25.97
N ARG A 312 -6.63 -15.87 -26.46
CA ARG A 312 -7.98 -15.44 -26.06
C ARG A 312 -9.06 -16.32 -26.67
N TYR A 313 -8.79 -16.94 -27.82
CA TYR A 313 -9.73 -17.86 -28.47
C TYR A 313 -9.63 -19.24 -27.85
N LYS A 314 -10.78 -19.78 -27.42
CA LYS A 314 -10.86 -21.08 -26.72
C LYS A 314 -11.35 -22.21 -27.63
N ASN A 315 -12.13 -21.91 -28.65
CA ASN A 315 -12.62 -22.93 -29.59
C ASN A 315 -11.68 -23.07 -30.81
N PRO A 316 -11.54 -24.27 -31.39
CA PRO A 316 -10.63 -24.51 -32.51
C PRO A 316 -10.98 -23.75 -33.80
N GLU A 317 -12.26 -23.52 -34.08
CA GLU A 317 -12.69 -22.86 -35.31
C GLU A 317 -12.26 -21.39 -35.36
N ASP A 318 -12.46 -20.66 -34.26
CA ASP A 318 -12.07 -19.27 -34.16
C ASP A 318 -10.55 -19.11 -34.13
N GLN A 319 -9.85 -20.07 -33.53
CA GLN A 319 -8.38 -20.16 -33.62
C GLN A 319 -7.92 -20.33 -35.07
N GLN A 320 -8.52 -21.23 -35.85
CA GLN A 320 -8.16 -21.41 -37.26
C GLN A 320 -8.50 -20.18 -38.11
N LYS A 321 -9.66 -19.55 -37.88
CA LYS A 321 -10.04 -18.28 -38.54
C LYS A 321 -9.04 -17.18 -38.21
N PHE A 322 -8.64 -17.05 -36.95
CA PHE A 322 -7.64 -16.09 -36.50
C PHE A 322 -6.29 -16.32 -37.18
N ILE A 323 -5.81 -17.58 -37.22
CA ILE A 323 -4.54 -17.92 -37.89
C ILE A 323 -4.61 -17.56 -39.37
N LYS A 324 -5.64 -18.02 -40.09
CA LYS A 324 -5.80 -17.77 -41.53
C LYS A 324 -5.81 -16.27 -41.84
N MET A 325 -6.65 -15.51 -41.13
CA MET A 325 -6.79 -14.07 -41.33
C MET A 325 -5.45 -13.34 -41.11
N ASN A 326 -4.80 -13.56 -39.96
CA ASN A 326 -3.58 -12.82 -39.63
C ASN A 326 -2.38 -13.25 -40.48
N CYS A 327 -2.26 -14.53 -40.83
CA CYS A 327 -1.18 -14.99 -41.70
C CYS A 327 -1.31 -14.45 -43.13
N GLN A 328 -2.54 -14.34 -43.64
CA GLN A 328 -2.80 -13.73 -44.96
C GLN A 328 -2.54 -12.22 -44.96
N THR A 329 -3.07 -11.50 -43.96
CA THR A 329 -2.92 -10.04 -43.85
C THR A 329 -1.46 -9.62 -43.67
N TYR A 330 -0.71 -10.32 -42.83
CA TYR A 330 0.66 -9.93 -42.47
C TYR A 330 1.73 -10.76 -43.18
N HIS A 331 1.35 -11.61 -44.14
CA HIS A 331 2.25 -12.52 -44.88
C HIS A 331 3.17 -13.35 -43.95
N LEU A 332 2.59 -13.91 -42.89
CA LEU A 332 3.29 -14.71 -41.90
C LEU A 332 3.11 -16.20 -42.16
N ASP A 333 4.14 -16.98 -41.83
CA ASP A 333 4.06 -18.45 -41.84
C ASP A 333 3.13 -18.93 -40.70
N PRO A 334 2.08 -19.74 -40.98
CA PRO A 334 1.23 -20.34 -39.96
C PRO A 334 1.99 -21.14 -38.88
N ALA A 335 3.20 -21.61 -39.16
CA ALA A 335 4.06 -22.31 -38.21
C ALA A 335 4.35 -21.52 -36.92
N ILE A 336 4.17 -20.20 -36.91
CA ILE A 336 4.30 -19.38 -35.69
C ILE A 336 3.23 -19.71 -34.63
N PHE A 337 2.13 -20.35 -35.03
CA PHE A 337 1.04 -20.82 -34.16
C PHE A 337 1.09 -22.33 -33.93
N HIS A 338 2.11 -23.04 -34.42
CA HIS A 338 2.29 -24.45 -34.12
C HIS A 338 2.47 -24.66 -32.60
N PRO A 339 1.89 -25.72 -31.99
CA PRO A 339 1.97 -25.96 -30.55
C PRO A 339 3.39 -25.89 -29.98
N ASP A 340 4.37 -26.49 -30.66
CA ASP A 340 5.78 -26.46 -30.22
C ASP A 340 6.37 -25.05 -30.21
N THR A 341 6.07 -24.28 -31.27
CA THR A 341 6.48 -22.88 -31.37
C THR A 341 5.85 -22.06 -30.24
N LEU A 342 4.56 -22.25 -29.99
CA LEU A 342 3.84 -21.57 -28.92
C LEU A 342 4.40 -21.93 -27.53
N ALA A 343 4.78 -23.18 -27.29
CA ALA A 343 5.38 -23.62 -26.05
C ALA A 343 6.73 -22.93 -25.79
N VAL A 344 7.61 -22.87 -26.80
CA VAL A 344 8.89 -22.15 -26.71
C VAL A 344 8.67 -20.66 -26.41
N TYR A 345 7.78 -20.01 -27.16
CA TYR A 345 7.51 -18.58 -26.94
C TYR A 345 6.75 -18.30 -25.65
N ALA A 346 5.99 -19.25 -25.09
CA ALA A 346 5.34 -19.06 -23.81
C ALA A 346 6.37 -18.87 -22.68
N VAL A 347 7.44 -19.68 -22.67
CA VAL A 347 8.54 -19.54 -21.69
C VAL A 347 9.24 -18.19 -21.86
N LYS A 348 9.53 -17.81 -23.10
CA LYS A 348 10.17 -16.53 -23.42
C LYS A 348 9.29 -15.35 -22.99
N ASP A 349 8.04 -15.31 -23.40
CA ASP A 349 7.09 -14.24 -23.06
C ASP A 349 6.92 -14.12 -21.53
N SER A 350 6.92 -15.24 -20.81
CA SER A 350 6.87 -15.27 -19.34
C SER A 350 8.12 -14.66 -18.70
N THR A 351 9.30 -14.98 -19.25
CA THR A 351 10.58 -14.44 -18.77
C THR A 351 10.67 -12.94 -19.04
N ASP A 352 10.28 -12.51 -20.25
CA ASP A 352 10.23 -11.10 -20.63
C ASP A 352 9.27 -10.32 -19.72
N ALA A 353 8.07 -10.86 -19.45
CA ALA A 353 7.11 -10.23 -18.53
C ALA A 353 7.63 -10.14 -17.09
N SER A 354 8.34 -11.17 -16.60
CA SER A 354 8.96 -11.15 -15.27
C SER A 354 10.14 -10.19 -15.19
N ASN A 355 10.86 -9.96 -16.29
CA ASN A 355 11.97 -9.01 -16.35
C ASN A 355 11.51 -7.55 -16.42
N ARG A 356 10.32 -7.29 -16.96
CA ARG A 356 9.76 -5.94 -17.09
C ARG A 356 9.04 -5.43 -15.83
N ASN A 357 8.78 -6.29 -14.86
CA ASN A 357 7.93 -5.99 -13.71
C ASN A 357 8.58 -6.42 -12.41
N ILE A 358 8.16 -5.85 -11.29
CA ILE A 358 8.58 -6.30 -9.96
C ILE A 358 7.45 -7.15 -9.39
N VAL A 359 7.73 -8.42 -9.13
CA VAL A 359 6.77 -9.37 -8.55
C VAL A 359 7.12 -9.70 -7.10
N LEU A 360 6.19 -10.30 -6.34
CA LEU A 360 6.43 -10.67 -4.93
C LEU A 360 7.72 -11.49 -4.74
N ALA A 361 8.00 -12.44 -5.64
CA ALA A 361 9.20 -13.28 -5.56
C ALA A 361 10.51 -12.49 -5.72
N ASP A 362 10.47 -11.32 -6.35
CA ASP A 362 11.60 -10.39 -6.41
C ASP A 362 11.71 -9.63 -5.08
N LEU A 363 10.60 -9.03 -4.61
CA LEU A 363 10.55 -8.27 -3.35
C LEU A 363 11.05 -9.08 -2.15
N ASN A 364 10.76 -10.37 -2.12
CA ASN A 364 11.18 -11.30 -1.06
C ASN A 364 12.71 -11.45 -0.95
N LYS A 365 13.45 -11.04 -1.99
CA LYS A 365 14.91 -11.06 -2.03
C LYS A 365 15.54 -9.68 -1.79
N LEU A 366 14.73 -8.62 -1.83
CA LEU A 366 15.20 -7.26 -1.62
C LEU A 366 15.17 -6.88 -0.14
N LYS A 367 15.92 -5.84 0.20
CA LYS A 367 15.90 -5.18 1.50
C LYS A 367 15.48 -3.72 1.35
N PRO A 368 14.18 -3.43 1.25
CA PRO A 368 13.67 -2.07 1.08
C PRO A 368 14.28 -1.11 2.10
N GLY A 369 14.89 -0.02 1.64
CA GLY A 369 15.61 0.97 2.43
C GLY A 369 14.85 2.27 2.66
N ALA A 370 13.76 2.50 1.92
CA ALA A 370 12.93 3.69 2.05
C ALA A 370 12.05 3.65 3.31
N ARG A 371 11.93 4.75 4.06
CA ARG A 371 11.10 4.85 5.27
C ARG A 371 9.61 4.71 4.95
N VAL A 372 9.18 5.46 3.93
CA VAL A 372 7.82 5.46 3.41
C VAL A 372 7.83 5.05 1.95
N VAL A 373 6.92 4.17 1.57
CA VAL A 373 6.65 3.85 0.16
C VAL A 373 5.22 4.19 -0.19
N MET A 374 5.03 4.93 -1.27
CA MET A 374 3.71 5.33 -1.76
C MET A 374 3.44 4.63 -3.09
N PHE A 375 2.39 3.82 -3.14
CA PHE A 375 1.93 3.15 -4.36
C PHE A 375 0.71 3.89 -4.89
N ASN A 376 0.96 4.81 -5.80
CA ASN A 376 -0.08 5.34 -6.67
C ASN A 376 -0.37 4.35 -7.80
N ALA A 377 -0.83 3.17 -7.37
CA ALA A 377 -1.02 2.00 -8.20
C ALA A 377 -2.27 1.24 -7.75
N CYS A 378 -2.86 0.53 -8.70
CA CYS A 378 -4.03 -0.30 -8.47
C CYS A 378 -3.64 -1.53 -7.62
N TYR A 379 -4.48 -1.94 -6.68
CA TYR A 379 -4.38 -3.21 -5.95
C TYR A 379 -3.09 -3.50 -5.14
N ASN A 380 -2.03 -2.69 -5.20
CA ASN A 380 -0.79 -2.97 -4.45
C ASN A 380 -0.98 -2.95 -2.92
N GLY A 381 -2.06 -2.35 -2.44
CA GLY A 381 -2.49 -2.36 -1.03
C GLY A 381 -3.57 -3.40 -0.71
N SER A 382 -3.80 -4.40 -1.57
CA SER A 382 -4.81 -5.45 -1.40
C SER A 382 -4.51 -6.43 -0.27
N PHE A 383 -4.52 -5.95 0.98
CA PHE A 383 -4.22 -6.74 2.19
C PHE A 383 -5.14 -7.95 2.42
N HIS A 384 -6.25 -8.05 1.69
CA HIS A 384 -7.19 -9.15 1.77
C HIS A 384 -6.74 -10.37 0.96
N GLU A 385 -5.80 -10.19 0.03
CA GLU A 385 -5.20 -11.24 -0.80
C GLU A 385 -4.12 -12.02 -0.04
N GLU A 386 -3.74 -13.18 -0.59
CA GLU A 386 -2.71 -14.05 -0.01
C GLU A 386 -1.35 -13.34 0.09
N GLY A 387 -0.94 -12.66 -0.98
CA GLY A 387 0.26 -11.86 -1.03
C GLY A 387 -0.03 -10.50 -1.65
N TYR A 388 0.61 -9.46 -1.12
CA TYR A 388 0.42 -8.11 -1.63
C TYR A 388 1.69 -7.26 -1.54
N VAL A 389 1.90 -6.41 -2.56
CA VAL A 389 3.11 -5.60 -2.75
C VAL A 389 3.42 -4.76 -1.51
N ALA A 390 2.48 -3.96 -1.02
CA ALA A 390 2.71 -3.06 0.11
C ALA A 390 3.16 -3.81 1.37
N GLY A 391 2.57 -4.97 1.65
CA GLY A 391 2.96 -5.81 2.78
C GLY A 391 4.36 -6.40 2.62
N SER A 392 4.74 -6.76 1.39
CA SER A 392 6.10 -7.24 1.11
C SER A 392 7.15 -6.18 1.43
N TYR A 393 6.92 -4.93 1.04
CA TYR A 393 7.84 -3.85 1.42
C TYR A 393 7.98 -3.68 2.93
N LEU A 394 6.91 -3.89 3.71
CA LEU A 394 6.92 -3.74 5.16
C LEU A 394 7.57 -4.92 5.88
N PHE A 395 7.29 -6.15 5.46
CA PHE A 395 7.55 -7.34 6.29
C PHE A 395 8.71 -8.21 5.80
N VAL A 396 9.26 -8.01 4.61
CA VAL A 396 10.43 -8.80 4.17
C VAL A 396 11.63 -8.59 5.13
N PRO A 397 12.37 -9.66 5.47
CA PRO A 397 13.51 -9.55 6.38
C PRO A 397 14.55 -8.52 5.93
N GLY A 398 14.95 -7.63 6.84
CA GLY A 398 15.91 -6.57 6.56
C GLY A 398 15.32 -5.31 5.91
N SER A 399 14.00 -5.26 5.65
CA SER A 399 13.32 -4.02 5.27
C SER A 399 13.43 -2.97 6.36
N LEU A 400 13.75 -1.73 5.99
CA LEU A 400 13.69 -0.51 6.80
C LEU A 400 12.40 0.29 6.59
N THR A 401 11.51 -0.16 5.70
CA THR A 401 10.24 0.51 5.43
C THR A 401 9.26 0.36 6.58
N VAL A 402 8.80 1.50 7.11
CA VAL A 402 7.88 1.58 8.25
C VAL A 402 6.46 1.82 7.79
N THR A 403 6.25 2.47 6.64
CA THR A 403 4.91 2.74 6.15
C THR A 403 4.81 2.54 4.65
N ALA A 404 3.71 1.92 4.24
CA ALA A 404 3.35 1.73 2.84
C ALA A 404 1.92 2.20 2.64
N GLN A 405 1.70 3.12 1.70
CA GLN A 405 0.37 3.53 1.25
C GLN A 405 0.07 2.82 -0.06
N GLY A 406 -1.08 2.14 -0.14
CA GLY A 406 -1.52 1.50 -1.38
C GLY A 406 -3.03 1.33 -1.43
N ASN A 407 -3.55 0.96 -2.61
CA ASN A 407 -4.98 0.82 -2.86
C ASN A 407 -5.40 -0.65 -2.85
N THR A 408 -6.57 -0.96 -2.28
CA THR A 408 -7.15 -2.31 -2.26
C THR A 408 -7.89 -2.69 -3.54
N VAL A 409 -8.19 -1.70 -4.39
CA VAL A 409 -8.91 -1.87 -5.65
C VAL A 409 -8.31 -0.98 -6.73
N ASN A 410 -8.85 -1.07 -7.94
CA ASN A 410 -8.47 -0.21 -9.06
C ASN A 410 -8.76 1.27 -8.78
N VAL A 411 -7.78 2.15 -9.04
CA VAL A 411 -7.87 3.59 -8.87
C VAL A 411 -7.42 4.35 -10.12
N LEU A 412 -7.93 5.57 -10.31
CA LEU A 412 -7.33 6.55 -11.21
C LEU A 412 -6.10 7.15 -10.52
N GLN A 413 -4.95 7.00 -11.14
CA GLN A 413 -3.62 7.27 -10.58
C GLN A 413 -3.27 8.78 -10.52
N ASP A 414 -4.23 9.68 -10.52
CA ASP A 414 -3.95 11.11 -10.78
C ASP A 414 -4.84 12.09 -10.03
N LYS A 415 -5.90 11.63 -9.36
CA LYS A 415 -6.86 12.59 -8.80
C LYS A 415 -6.35 13.28 -7.55
N VAL A 416 -5.68 12.55 -6.65
CA VAL A 416 -5.41 13.01 -5.28
C VAL A 416 -4.20 12.30 -4.63
N ALA A 417 -3.32 11.65 -5.41
CA ALA A 417 -2.35 10.67 -4.88
C ALA A 417 -1.37 11.26 -3.85
N ASP A 418 -0.92 12.49 -4.09
CA ASP A 418 0.02 13.24 -3.26
C ASP A 418 -0.64 14.43 -2.55
N GLN A 419 -1.98 14.46 -2.48
CA GLN A 419 -2.67 15.53 -1.77
C GLN A 419 -2.24 15.55 -0.31
N LEU A 420 -1.87 16.74 0.18
CA LEU A 420 -1.40 16.96 1.55
C LEU A 420 -0.08 16.23 1.88
N ILE A 421 0.64 15.67 0.90
CA ILE A 421 1.89 14.94 1.17
C ILE A 421 2.97 15.85 1.77
N GLY A 422 2.99 17.14 1.39
CA GLY A 422 3.92 18.14 1.91
C GLY A 422 3.83 18.37 3.42
N TYR A 423 2.72 18.01 4.07
CA TYR A 423 2.61 18.08 5.52
C TYR A 423 3.57 17.11 6.24
N MET A 424 4.04 16.05 5.58
CA MET A 424 5.12 15.22 6.14
C MET A 424 6.39 16.04 6.38
N GLY A 425 6.69 16.99 5.48
CA GLY A 425 7.82 17.92 5.65
C GLY A 425 7.63 18.90 6.81
N MET A 426 6.39 19.07 7.30
CA MET A 426 6.05 19.86 8.49
C MET A 426 6.02 19.03 9.79
N GLY A 427 6.38 17.75 9.72
CA GLY A 427 6.37 16.84 10.88
C GLY A 427 5.00 16.23 11.18
N ILE A 428 4.04 16.28 10.25
CA ILE A 428 2.81 15.47 10.38
C ILE A 428 3.18 14.00 10.21
N ARG A 429 2.74 13.17 11.16
CA ARG A 429 2.99 11.74 11.20
C ARG A 429 2.25 11.02 10.07
N LEU A 430 2.93 10.06 9.43
CA LEU A 430 2.36 9.22 8.38
C LEU A 430 2.60 7.75 8.74
N GLY A 431 1.50 7.03 8.97
CA GLY A 431 1.56 5.73 9.63
C GLY A 431 1.94 5.91 11.10
N PHE A 432 1.15 5.33 12.00
CA PHE A 432 1.55 5.19 13.39
C PHE A 432 2.02 3.76 13.57
#